data_AF-A0A1B7NC81-F1
#
_entry.id   AF-A0A1B7NC81-F1
#
_cell.length_a   1.000
_cell.length_b   1.000
_cell.length_c   1.000
_cell.angle_alpha   90.00
_cell.angle_beta   90.00
_cell.angle_gamma   90.00
#
_symmetry.space_group_name_H-M   'P 1'
#
loop_
_entity.id
_entity.type
_entity.pdbx_description
1 polymer ?
#
loop_
_entity_poly.entity_id
_entity_poly.type
_entity_poly.pdbx_seq_one_letter_code
_entity_poly.pdbx_strand_id
1 'polypeptide(L)'
;MTDVHLDIQPARYVPQSKQWLLSRSEDITVPSFLHVISWNLDSMRPEATLRLHAALSYLQHTIFKCRTNRQSPVPSCILLQGVLASAFTTILDNKWVQNFFLVIPSTTDAWPNLAQYGNVTLVSRSLHINRSFSIHFSSSESQCHAIFVDLNLSGLMDTIPDPPSPQSLVTLRIANTHLEPLPDGAPTREKQLKLIADTLLQDGLFGGLVGGDFNAITPNDSAAVESVGLWDAWSGDDADETGFTWGYQPRSPIVPGRWDKLVYTPRPGFFMDAPKKLAIGKKYGKPTRRRWISDHYALSSRVQCVYFPSDASDHDPSEHEYIQQGLREQRNFDTCSLDHPIGSHSPPHSKYIVPIHPGSNFQSGRKPWKRWLSIKSSSARTASGRD
;
A
#
# COMPACT_ATOMS: atom_id res chain seq x y z
N MET A 1 14.18 -27.35 4.38
CA MET A 1 14.50 -26.83 3.04
C MET A 1 15.01 -25.41 3.20
N THR A 2 15.85 -24.92 2.30
CA THR A 2 16.37 -23.54 2.33
C THR A 2 15.55 -22.64 1.42
N ASP A 3 15.37 -21.37 1.78
CA ASP A 3 14.71 -20.39 0.93
C ASP A 3 15.45 -20.22 -0.40
N VAL A 4 14.71 -20.03 -1.49
CA VAL A 4 15.30 -19.89 -2.83
C VAL A 4 15.31 -18.41 -3.21
N HIS A 5 16.52 -17.88 -3.43
CA HIS A 5 16.72 -16.51 -3.90
C HIS A 5 16.92 -16.53 -5.41
N LEU A 6 16.07 -15.81 -6.16
CA LEU A 6 16.15 -15.72 -7.60
C LEU A 6 16.27 -14.26 -8.03
N ASP A 7 17.32 -13.93 -8.78
CA ASP A 7 17.39 -12.65 -9.46
C ASP A 7 16.38 -12.64 -10.61
N ILE A 8 15.51 -11.62 -10.62
CA ILE A 8 14.46 -11.47 -11.63
C ILE A 8 14.75 -10.19 -12.40
N GLN A 9 14.95 -10.31 -13.70
CA GLN A 9 15.17 -9.14 -14.54
C GLN A 9 13.83 -8.49 -14.92
N PRO A 10 13.67 -7.16 -14.77
CA PRO A 10 12.48 -6.47 -15.24
C PRO A 10 12.38 -6.56 -16.76
N ALA A 11 11.18 -6.82 -17.28
CA ALA A 11 10.94 -6.77 -18.72
C ALA A 11 10.19 -5.52 -19.14
N ARG A 12 10.54 -5.00 -20.32
CA ARG A 12 9.86 -3.92 -21.01
C ARG A 12 9.37 -4.39 -22.36
N TYR A 13 8.16 -3.99 -22.73
CA TYR A 13 7.66 -4.18 -24.09
C TYR A 13 8.31 -3.17 -25.04
N VAL A 14 8.82 -3.66 -26.18
CA VAL A 14 9.45 -2.87 -27.25
C VAL A 14 8.56 -2.92 -28.50
N PRO A 15 7.81 -1.84 -28.80
CA PRO A 15 6.80 -1.84 -29.88
C PRO A 15 7.33 -2.22 -31.26
N GLN A 16 8.58 -1.84 -31.58
CA GLN A 16 9.22 -2.09 -32.88
C GLN A 16 9.39 -3.60 -33.14
N SER A 17 9.83 -4.32 -32.12
CA SER A 17 10.03 -5.78 -32.17
C SER A 17 8.78 -6.58 -31.81
N LYS A 18 7.78 -5.94 -31.19
CA LYS A 18 6.61 -6.57 -30.57
C LYS A 18 6.98 -7.65 -29.53
N GLN A 19 8.09 -7.44 -28.83
CA GLN A 19 8.61 -8.38 -27.83
C GLN A 19 8.76 -7.72 -26.46
N TRP A 20 8.65 -8.55 -25.43
CA TRP A 20 9.11 -8.22 -24.08
C TRP A 20 10.59 -8.52 -24.01
N LEU A 21 11.40 -7.48 -23.80
CA LEU A 21 12.85 -7.57 -23.69
C LEU A 21 13.28 -7.19 -22.28
N LEU A 22 14.42 -7.70 -21.85
CA LEU A 22 15.03 -7.29 -20.59
C LEU A 22 15.26 -5.78 -20.60
N SER A 23 14.84 -5.12 -19.54
CA SER A 23 15.08 -3.69 -19.35
C SER A 23 16.54 -3.49 -18.94
N ARG A 24 17.18 -2.48 -19.51
CA ARG A 24 18.47 -1.97 -19.04
C ARG A 24 18.21 -0.64 -18.34
N SER A 25 19.10 -0.27 -17.42
CA SER A 25 19.10 1.06 -16.85
C SER A 25 19.25 2.09 -17.98
N GLU A 26 18.31 3.01 -18.05
CA GLU A 26 18.39 4.20 -18.90
C GLU A 26 18.59 5.41 -17.98
N ASP A 27 19.28 6.44 -18.46
CA ASP A 27 19.39 7.71 -17.74
C ASP A 27 18.02 8.39 -17.70
N ILE A 28 17.31 8.18 -16.59
CA ILE A 28 15.97 8.70 -16.35
C ILE A 28 16.05 9.74 -15.23
N THR A 29 15.31 10.84 -15.38
CA THR A 29 15.11 11.79 -14.29
C THR A 29 14.45 11.09 -13.11
N VAL A 30 15.13 11.08 -11.97
CA VAL A 30 14.68 10.34 -10.79
C VAL A 30 13.60 11.14 -10.06
N PRO A 31 12.39 10.58 -9.86
CA PRO A 31 11.32 11.31 -9.20
C PRO A 31 11.57 11.45 -7.69
N SER A 32 10.98 12.47 -7.06
CA SER A 32 11.08 12.67 -5.61
C SER A 32 10.06 11.87 -4.79
N PHE A 33 9.20 11.11 -5.48
CA PHE A 33 8.15 10.31 -4.86
C PHE A 33 7.69 9.20 -5.77
N LEU A 34 6.95 8.25 -5.20
CA LEU A 34 6.17 7.29 -5.96
C LEU A 34 4.84 6.96 -5.26
N HIS A 35 3.87 6.48 -6.03
CA HIS A 35 2.63 5.90 -5.51
C HIS A 35 2.75 4.39 -5.47
N VAL A 36 2.52 3.79 -4.30
CA VAL A 36 2.39 2.34 -4.15
C VAL A 36 0.92 1.98 -4.18
N ILE A 37 0.58 0.95 -4.94
CA ILE A 37 -0.75 0.32 -4.92
C ILE A 37 -0.56 -1.16 -4.65
N SER A 38 -1.26 -1.73 -3.66
CA SER A 38 -1.30 -3.18 -3.44
C SER A 38 -2.70 -3.72 -3.69
N TRP A 39 -2.83 -4.85 -4.38
CA TRP A 39 -4.13 -5.46 -4.64
C TRP A 39 -4.04 -6.97 -4.88
N ASN A 40 -4.65 -7.76 -3.99
CA ASN A 40 -4.95 -9.15 -4.26
C ASN A 40 -6.08 -9.25 -5.30
N LEU A 41 -5.83 -9.96 -6.39
CA LEU A 41 -6.77 -10.16 -7.49
C LEU A 41 -7.55 -11.47 -7.42
N ASP A 42 -7.59 -12.11 -6.26
CA ASP A 42 -8.46 -13.24 -5.93
C ASP A 42 -8.31 -14.38 -6.95
N SER A 43 -7.23 -15.16 -6.86
CA SER A 43 -6.95 -16.26 -7.79
C SER A 43 -8.05 -17.34 -7.79
N MET A 44 -8.87 -17.40 -6.75
CA MET A 44 -9.85 -18.46 -6.50
C MET A 44 -11.18 -18.25 -7.22
N ARG A 45 -11.46 -17.05 -7.73
CA ARG A 45 -12.71 -16.77 -8.47
C ARG A 45 -12.62 -17.06 -9.96
N PRO A 46 -13.75 -17.45 -10.59
CA PRO A 46 -13.80 -17.67 -12.03
C PRO A 46 -13.50 -16.40 -12.83
N GLU A 47 -13.29 -16.57 -14.14
CA GLU A 47 -13.11 -15.47 -15.10
C GLU A 47 -11.88 -14.58 -14.79
N ALA A 48 -10.78 -15.19 -14.31
CA ALA A 48 -9.55 -14.50 -13.91
C ALA A 48 -9.03 -13.49 -14.97
N THR A 49 -9.05 -13.85 -16.26
CA THR A 49 -8.68 -12.92 -17.36
C THR A 49 -9.56 -11.68 -17.40
N LEU A 50 -10.89 -11.82 -17.28
CA LEU A 50 -11.81 -10.68 -17.32
C LEU A 50 -11.66 -9.80 -16.08
N ARG A 51 -11.43 -10.41 -14.91
CA ARG A 51 -11.18 -9.70 -13.65
C ARG A 51 -9.89 -8.90 -13.70
N LEU A 52 -8.80 -9.53 -14.13
CA LEU A 52 -7.51 -8.88 -14.30
C LEU A 52 -7.57 -7.74 -15.34
N HIS A 53 -8.26 -7.94 -16.45
CA HIS A 53 -8.50 -6.87 -17.43
C HIS A 53 -9.26 -5.70 -16.80
N ALA A 54 -10.33 -5.98 -16.05
CA ALA A 54 -11.11 -4.95 -15.36
C ALA A 54 -10.31 -4.24 -14.26
N ALA A 55 -9.45 -4.96 -13.55
CA ALA A 55 -8.54 -4.39 -12.55
C ALA A 55 -7.57 -3.39 -13.19
N LEU A 56 -6.89 -3.79 -14.28
CA LEU A 56 -5.99 -2.91 -15.01
C LEU A 56 -6.72 -1.69 -15.61
N SER A 57 -7.94 -1.89 -16.13
CA SER A 57 -8.78 -0.80 -16.64
C SER A 57 -9.21 0.17 -15.53
N TYR A 58 -9.57 -0.34 -14.35
CA TYR A 58 -9.89 0.47 -13.18
C TYR A 58 -8.68 1.30 -12.72
N LEU A 59 -7.52 0.68 -12.60
CA LEU A 59 -6.27 1.36 -12.26
C LEU A 59 -5.97 2.47 -13.28
N GLN A 60 -5.96 2.13 -14.57
CA GLN A 60 -5.67 3.08 -15.65
C GLN A 60 -6.65 4.27 -15.64
N HIS A 61 -7.94 4.01 -15.76
CA HIS A 61 -8.92 5.07 -16.04
C HIS A 61 -9.44 5.78 -14.81
N THR A 62 -9.51 5.10 -13.66
CA THR A 62 -10.09 5.66 -12.44
C THR A 62 -9.02 6.17 -11.50
N ILE A 63 -7.98 5.36 -11.23
CA ILE A 63 -6.95 5.72 -10.26
C ILE A 63 -5.94 6.69 -10.86
N PHE A 64 -5.32 6.31 -11.98
CA PHE A 64 -4.33 7.15 -12.66
C PHE A 64 -4.94 8.18 -13.61
N LYS A 65 -6.25 8.11 -13.87
CA LYS A 65 -7.00 9.03 -14.75
C LYS A 65 -6.43 9.09 -16.18
N CYS A 66 -5.73 8.04 -16.61
CA CYS A 66 -5.25 7.86 -17.97
C CYS A 66 -6.44 7.46 -18.86
N ARG A 67 -6.97 8.39 -19.65
CA ARG A 67 -8.12 8.16 -20.55
C ARG A 67 -7.77 7.30 -21.75
N THR A 68 -6.50 7.27 -22.15
CA THR A 68 -6.02 6.47 -23.28
C THR A 68 -4.80 5.63 -22.88
N ASN A 69 -4.40 4.71 -23.75
CA ASN A 69 -3.15 3.96 -23.61
C ASN A 69 -1.91 4.80 -23.97
N ARG A 70 -2.03 6.12 -24.16
CA ARG A 70 -0.93 7.03 -24.49
C ARG A 70 -0.59 8.00 -23.35
N GLN A 71 -1.30 7.91 -22.23
CA GLN A 71 -1.07 8.78 -21.07
C GLN A 71 -0.33 8.00 -19.99
N SER A 72 0.83 8.54 -19.59
CA SER A 72 1.65 7.98 -18.53
C SER A 72 0.96 8.19 -17.17
N PRO A 73 1.01 7.19 -16.26
CA PRO A 73 0.70 7.41 -14.86
C PRO A 73 1.76 8.30 -14.19
N VAL A 74 1.45 8.79 -13.00
CA VAL A 74 2.46 9.29 -12.06
C VAL A 74 3.46 8.17 -11.70
N PRO A 75 4.68 8.49 -11.22
CA PRO A 75 5.63 7.47 -10.75
C PRO A 75 4.95 6.52 -9.77
N SER A 76 4.94 5.24 -10.09
CA SER A 76 4.14 4.26 -9.34
C SER A 76 4.70 2.84 -9.38
N CYS A 77 4.45 2.11 -8.30
CA CYS A 77 4.71 0.69 -8.15
C CYS A 77 3.41 -0.02 -7.77
N ILE A 78 2.94 -0.93 -8.63
CA ILE A 78 1.68 -1.67 -8.45
C ILE A 78 2.03 -3.11 -8.09
N LEU A 79 1.66 -3.51 -6.89
CA LEU A 79 1.89 -4.82 -6.29
C LEU A 79 0.61 -5.65 -6.46
N LEU A 80 0.62 -6.61 -7.37
CA LEU A 80 -0.50 -7.51 -7.60
C LEU A 80 -0.20 -8.86 -6.96
N GLN A 81 -1.16 -9.37 -6.20
CA GLN A 81 -1.16 -10.72 -5.64
C GLN A 81 -2.29 -11.55 -6.26
N GLY A 82 -2.24 -12.87 -6.11
CA GLY A 82 -3.33 -13.75 -6.55
C GLY A 82 -3.52 -13.74 -8.07
N VAL A 83 -2.48 -13.47 -8.86
CA VAL A 83 -2.54 -13.51 -10.32
C VAL A 83 -2.48 -14.95 -10.76
N LEU A 84 -3.55 -15.48 -11.36
CA LEU A 84 -3.59 -16.84 -11.88
C LEU A 84 -2.68 -16.98 -13.12
N ALA A 85 -1.91 -18.07 -13.22
CA ALA A 85 -0.97 -18.30 -14.33
C ALA A 85 -1.66 -18.22 -15.70
N SER A 86 -2.86 -18.79 -15.81
CA SER A 86 -3.65 -18.76 -17.05
C SER A 86 -4.18 -17.37 -17.44
N ALA A 87 -4.19 -16.42 -16.51
CA ALA A 87 -4.59 -15.03 -16.77
C ALA A 87 -3.39 -14.09 -16.96
N PHE A 88 -2.17 -14.52 -16.62
CA PHE A 88 -0.97 -13.69 -16.60
C PHE A 88 -0.73 -12.93 -17.91
N THR A 89 -0.96 -13.57 -19.07
CA THR A 89 -0.83 -12.95 -20.40
C THR A 89 -1.68 -11.69 -20.57
N THR A 90 -2.77 -11.54 -19.82
CA THR A 90 -3.61 -10.33 -19.81
C THR A 90 -2.81 -9.09 -19.42
N ILE A 91 -1.83 -9.21 -18.51
CA ILE A 91 -0.91 -8.12 -18.14
C ILE A 91 0.00 -7.81 -19.32
N LEU A 92 0.60 -8.84 -19.92
CA LEU A 92 1.55 -8.69 -21.02
C LEU A 92 0.91 -8.12 -22.28
N ASP A 93 -0.37 -8.39 -22.53
CA ASP A 93 -1.12 -7.91 -23.70
C ASP A 93 -1.76 -6.52 -23.50
N ASN A 94 -1.82 -6.05 -22.25
CA ASN A 94 -2.44 -4.77 -21.95
C ASN A 94 -1.60 -3.61 -22.50
N LYS A 95 -2.20 -2.80 -23.39
CA LYS A 95 -1.48 -1.70 -24.08
C LYS A 95 -0.99 -0.59 -23.16
N TRP A 96 -1.70 -0.32 -22.07
CA TRP A 96 -1.25 0.67 -21.10
C TRP A 96 -0.06 0.16 -20.28
N VAL A 97 -0.08 -1.12 -19.90
CA VAL A 97 1.07 -1.80 -19.27
C VAL A 97 2.27 -1.81 -20.22
N GLN A 98 2.08 -2.27 -21.47
CA GLN A 98 3.13 -2.30 -22.50
C GLN A 98 3.78 -0.94 -22.72
N ASN A 99 3.04 0.16 -22.61
CA ASN A 99 3.57 1.49 -22.89
C ASN A 99 4.29 2.13 -21.70
N PHE A 100 3.84 1.86 -20.46
CA PHE A 100 4.25 2.65 -19.30
C PHE A 100 4.87 1.88 -18.14
N PHE A 101 4.88 0.56 -18.19
CA PHE A 101 5.37 -0.25 -17.09
C PHE A 101 6.50 -1.20 -17.51
N LEU A 102 7.34 -1.51 -16.54
CA LEU A 102 8.18 -2.69 -16.44
C LEU A 102 7.40 -3.76 -15.67
N VAL A 103 7.56 -5.04 -16.05
CA VAL A 103 6.82 -6.17 -15.46
C VAL A 103 7.80 -7.13 -14.79
N ILE A 104 7.54 -7.46 -13.52
CA ILE A 104 8.41 -8.29 -12.67
C ILE A 104 7.56 -9.32 -11.91
N PRO A 105 7.75 -10.64 -12.13
CA PRO A 105 8.45 -11.23 -13.25
C PRO A 105 7.67 -11.07 -14.56
N SER A 106 8.34 -11.26 -15.70
CA SER A 106 7.72 -11.23 -17.02
C SER A 106 7.25 -12.60 -17.53
N THR A 107 7.46 -13.65 -16.75
CA THR A 107 6.97 -15.02 -16.98
C THR A 107 6.55 -15.62 -15.64
N THR A 108 5.63 -16.58 -15.69
CA THR A 108 5.21 -17.37 -14.52
C THR A 108 6.29 -18.37 -14.09
N ASP A 109 7.30 -18.64 -14.92
CA ASP A 109 8.39 -19.58 -14.59
C ASP A 109 9.29 -19.09 -13.43
N ALA A 110 9.22 -17.80 -13.10
CA ALA A 110 9.91 -17.21 -11.96
C ALA A 110 9.14 -17.35 -10.64
N TRP A 111 7.89 -17.84 -10.68
CA TRP A 111 7.16 -18.20 -9.47
C TRP A 111 7.68 -19.51 -8.88
N PRO A 112 7.37 -19.81 -7.60
CA PRO A 112 7.75 -21.09 -7.03
C PRO A 112 7.21 -22.26 -7.84
N ASN A 113 7.96 -23.36 -7.86
CA ASN A 113 7.59 -24.54 -8.61
C ASN A 113 6.18 -25.00 -8.23
N LEU A 114 5.38 -25.40 -9.24
CA LEU A 114 3.98 -25.83 -9.12
C LEU A 114 2.97 -24.74 -8.72
N ALA A 115 3.40 -23.48 -8.56
CA ALA A 115 2.49 -22.38 -8.24
C ALA A 115 1.46 -22.16 -9.37
N GLN A 116 0.18 -22.23 -9.02
CA GLN A 116 -0.92 -21.94 -9.97
C GLN A 116 -1.21 -20.44 -10.10
N TYR A 117 -0.84 -19.67 -9.08
CA TYR A 117 -0.95 -18.22 -9.03
C TYR A 117 0.29 -17.63 -8.35
N GLY A 118 0.53 -16.34 -8.54
CA GLY A 118 1.68 -15.68 -7.95
C GLY A 118 1.57 -14.17 -7.92
N ASN A 119 2.68 -13.53 -7.60
CA ASN A 119 2.78 -12.09 -7.48
C ASN A 119 3.34 -11.48 -8.76
N VAL A 120 2.88 -10.26 -9.08
CA VAL A 120 3.40 -9.46 -10.18
C VAL A 120 3.54 -8.02 -9.72
N THR A 121 4.71 -7.45 -9.93
CA THR A 121 5.01 -6.05 -9.65
C THR A 121 5.14 -5.28 -10.96
N LEU A 122 4.31 -4.25 -11.12
CA LEU A 122 4.39 -3.32 -12.24
C LEU A 122 5.06 -2.04 -11.77
N VAL A 123 6.19 -1.68 -12.38
CA VAL A 123 6.93 -0.46 -12.04
C VAL A 123 6.82 0.52 -13.19
N SER A 124 6.37 1.75 -12.94
CA SER A 124 6.29 2.77 -13.98
C SER A 124 7.67 3.03 -14.58
N ARG A 125 7.77 3.17 -15.90
CA ARG A 125 9.03 3.42 -16.62
C ARG A 125 9.71 4.75 -16.27
N SER A 126 9.03 5.64 -15.54
CA SER A 126 9.60 6.85 -14.96
C SER A 126 10.40 6.60 -13.67
N LEU A 127 10.45 5.36 -13.17
CA LEU A 127 11.25 4.95 -12.02
C LEU A 127 12.48 4.17 -12.49
N HIS A 128 13.62 4.47 -11.89
CA HIS A 128 14.87 3.74 -12.13
C HIS A 128 14.96 2.55 -11.17
N ILE A 129 15.00 1.33 -11.73
CA ILE A 129 15.23 0.08 -11.01
C ILE A 129 16.73 -0.24 -10.97
N ASN A 130 17.29 -0.36 -9.77
CA ASN A 130 18.68 -0.82 -9.56
C ASN A 130 18.78 -2.34 -9.59
N ARG A 131 17.84 -3.01 -8.92
CA ARG A 131 17.83 -4.46 -8.73
C ARG A 131 16.40 -4.94 -8.59
N SER A 132 16.13 -6.16 -9.02
CA SER A 132 14.96 -6.91 -8.60
C SER A 132 15.26 -8.39 -8.43
N PHE A 133 14.61 -9.00 -7.45
CA PHE A 133 14.80 -10.40 -7.10
C PHE A 133 13.53 -10.93 -6.41
N SER A 134 13.44 -12.24 -6.22
CA SER A 134 12.41 -12.85 -5.40
C SER A 134 13.02 -13.79 -4.39
N ILE A 135 12.27 -14.01 -3.32
CA ILE A 135 12.54 -15.03 -2.31
C ILE A 135 11.33 -15.96 -2.29
N HIS A 136 11.56 -17.24 -2.61
CA HIS A 136 10.56 -18.29 -2.46
C HIS A 136 10.68 -18.86 -1.06
N PHE A 137 9.59 -18.82 -0.31
CA PHE A 137 9.60 -19.22 1.08
C PHE A 137 9.58 -20.75 1.19
N SER A 138 10.65 -21.31 1.71
CA SER A 138 10.77 -22.74 1.97
C SER A 138 9.83 -23.23 3.08
N SER A 139 9.35 -22.30 3.91
CA SER A 139 8.34 -22.54 4.94
C SER A 139 6.91 -22.63 4.38
N SER A 140 6.70 -22.28 3.11
CA SER A 140 5.36 -22.18 2.53
C SER A 140 4.83 -23.51 2.01
N GLU A 141 3.58 -23.81 2.37
CA GLU A 141 2.83 -24.94 1.81
C GLU A 141 2.03 -24.53 0.56
N SER A 142 1.76 -23.23 0.43
CA SER A 142 0.95 -22.61 -0.62
C SER A 142 1.77 -21.90 -1.71
N GLN A 143 3.07 -22.17 -1.79
CA GLN A 143 3.97 -21.58 -2.79
C GLN A 143 4.03 -20.04 -2.70
N CYS A 144 3.98 -19.51 -1.48
CA CYS A 144 4.14 -18.08 -1.19
C CYS A 144 5.58 -17.62 -1.48
N HIS A 145 5.70 -16.38 -1.92
CA HIS A 145 6.98 -15.73 -2.20
C HIS A 145 6.87 -14.22 -2.03
N ALA A 146 8.01 -13.54 -1.99
CA ALA A 146 8.10 -12.09 -2.09
C ALA A 146 8.93 -11.67 -3.29
N ILE A 147 8.48 -10.63 -4.00
CA ILE A 147 9.24 -9.95 -5.07
C ILE A 147 9.75 -8.64 -4.51
N PHE A 148 11.04 -8.38 -4.66
CA PHE A 148 11.71 -7.16 -4.22
C PHE A 148 12.18 -6.36 -5.42
N VAL A 149 12.03 -5.05 -5.34
CA VAL A 149 12.52 -4.09 -6.33
C VAL A 149 13.20 -2.94 -5.62
N ASP A 150 14.45 -2.68 -5.99
CA ASP A 150 15.23 -1.54 -5.51
C ASP A 150 15.07 -0.40 -6.51
N LEU A 151 14.55 0.73 -6.03
CA LEU A 151 14.22 1.91 -6.81
C LEU A 151 15.03 3.10 -6.33
N ASN A 152 15.50 3.91 -7.27
CA ASN A 152 16.04 5.21 -6.93
C ASN A 152 14.94 6.26 -6.82
N LEU A 153 15.01 7.08 -5.77
CA LEU A 153 14.28 8.34 -5.64
C LEU A 153 15.25 9.51 -5.42
N SER A 154 14.83 10.71 -5.82
CA SER A 154 15.49 11.94 -5.41
C SER A 154 14.97 12.33 -4.03
N GLY A 155 15.85 12.30 -3.04
CA GLY A 155 15.57 12.84 -1.72
C GLY A 155 15.33 14.35 -1.82
N LEU A 156 14.22 14.83 -1.28
CA LEU A 156 14.01 16.27 -1.13
C LEU A 156 15.03 16.80 -0.12
N MET A 157 15.76 17.87 -0.43
CA MET A 157 16.60 18.54 0.56
C MET A 157 15.72 19.40 1.47
N ASP A 158 15.92 19.29 2.79
CA ASP A 158 15.15 20.04 3.78
C ASP A 158 15.45 21.56 3.73
N THR A 159 16.61 21.94 3.18
CA THR A 159 17.06 23.33 3.07
C THR A 159 17.40 23.69 1.61
N ILE A 160 16.59 24.60 1.03
CA ILE A 160 16.76 25.32 -0.26
C ILE A 160 16.23 24.59 -1.53
N PRO A 161 15.45 25.29 -2.39
CA PRO A 161 14.99 24.77 -3.68
C PRO A 161 16.10 24.86 -4.74
N ASP A 162 17.16 24.07 -4.58
CA ASP A 162 18.12 23.83 -5.67
C ASP A 162 17.72 22.61 -6.51
N PRO A 163 18.12 22.53 -7.79
CA PRO A 163 17.86 21.37 -8.62
C PRO A 163 18.44 20.09 -7.98
N PRO A 164 17.80 18.93 -8.17
CA PRO A 164 18.23 17.68 -7.55
C PRO A 164 19.69 17.41 -7.92
N SER A 165 20.58 17.57 -6.94
CA SER A 165 21.98 17.20 -7.10
C SER A 165 22.08 15.67 -7.09
N PRO A 166 23.05 15.07 -7.80
CA PRO A 166 23.33 13.63 -7.71
C PRO A 166 23.56 13.13 -6.27
N GLN A 167 23.87 14.06 -5.34
CA GLN A 167 24.11 13.80 -3.93
C GLN A 167 22.83 13.51 -3.13
N SER A 168 21.63 13.76 -3.70
CA SER A 168 20.34 13.49 -3.06
C SER A 168 19.70 12.14 -3.44
N LEU A 169 20.40 11.32 -4.23
CA LEU A 169 19.86 10.04 -4.71
C LEU A 169 19.77 9.02 -3.57
N VAL A 170 18.59 8.47 -3.34
CA VAL A 170 18.35 7.44 -2.32
C VAL A 170 17.82 6.16 -2.95
N THR A 171 18.24 5.00 -2.43
CA THR A 171 17.72 3.69 -2.85
C THR A 171 16.65 3.21 -1.87
N LEU A 172 15.46 2.94 -2.39
CA LEU A 172 14.34 2.34 -1.67
C LEU A 172 14.08 0.92 -2.11
N ARG A 173 13.84 0.01 -1.17
CA ARG A 173 13.39 -1.36 -1.49
C ARG A 173 11.88 -1.49 -1.31
N ILE A 174 11.19 -1.93 -2.34
CA ILE A 174 9.76 -2.26 -2.29
C ILE A 174 9.59 -3.77 -2.44
N ALA A 175 8.87 -4.39 -1.52
CA ALA A 175 8.47 -5.78 -1.62
C ALA A 175 6.97 -5.94 -1.90
N ASN A 176 6.65 -6.93 -2.73
CA ASN A 176 5.30 -7.43 -3.01
C ASN A 176 5.20 -8.85 -2.46
N THR A 177 4.25 -9.14 -1.59
CA THR A 177 4.06 -10.49 -1.05
C THR A 177 2.60 -10.89 -0.94
N HIS A 178 2.39 -12.21 -0.87
CA HIS A 178 1.14 -12.84 -0.47
C HIS A 178 1.54 -13.91 0.55
N LEU A 179 1.36 -13.62 1.84
CA LEU A 179 1.79 -14.49 2.93
C LEU A 179 0.91 -15.74 3.03
N GLU A 180 1.36 -16.74 3.80
CA GLU A 180 0.71 -18.05 3.90
C GLU A 180 -0.80 -17.92 4.15
N PRO A 181 -1.64 -18.45 3.24
CA PRO A 181 -3.07 -18.49 3.44
C PRO A 181 -3.41 -19.52 4.55
N LEU A 182 -4.64 -19.44 5.07
CA LEU A 182 -5.22 -20.27 6.13
C LEU A 182 -4.93 -19.82 7.58
N PRO A 183 -5.88 -20.01 8.53
CA PRO A 183 -5.72 -19.54 9.91
C PRO A 183 -4.56 -20.17 10.69
N ASP A 184 -4.27 -21.45 10.47
CA ASP A 184 -3.16 -22.19 11.07
C ASP A 184 -1.78 -21.79 10.53
N GLY A 185 -1.74 -20.99 9.46
CA GLY A 185 -0.53 -20.45 8.86
C GLY A 185 0.17 -19.35 9.66
N ALA A 186 -0.35 -18.90 10.82
CA ALA A 186 0.22 -17.76 11.58
C ALA A 186 1.74 -17.91 11.89
N PRO A 187 2.23 -19.06 12.38
CA PRO A 187 3.67 -19.24 12.61
C PRO A 187 4.50 -19.21 11.32
N THR A 188 3.90 -19.60 10.19
CA THR A 188 4.55 -19.55 8.88
C THR A 188 4.60 -18.11 8.37
N ARG A 189 3.52 -17.35 8.50
CA ARG A 189 3.47 -15.93 8.16
C ARG A 189 4.49 -15.10 8.93
N GLU A 190 4.67 -15.37 10.22
CA GLU A 190 5.69 -14.69 11.04
C GLU A 190 7.11 -14.92 10.48
N LYS A 191 7.45 -16.16 10.12
CA LYS A 191 8.76 -16.49 9.51
C LYS A 191 8.95 -15.80 8.16
N GLN A 192 7.91 -15.81 7.32
CA GLN A 192 7.93 -15.15 6.01
C GLN A 192 8.11 -13.63 6.16
N LEU A 193 7.34 -13.01 7.07
CA LEU A 193 7.41 -11.59 7.35
C LEU A 193 8.76 -11.20 7.95
N LYS A 194 9.32 -12.03 8.82
CA LYS A 194 10.68 -11.81 9.35
C LYS A 194 11.73 -11.81 8.22
N LEU A 195 11.67 -12.75 7.29
CA LEU A 195 12.60 -12.79 6.16
C LEU A 195 12.47 -11.56 5.25
N ILE A 196 11.24 -11.09 5.05
CA ILE A 196 10.99 -9.82 4.34
C ILE A 196 11.58 -8.65 5.10
N ALA A 197 11.32 -8.55 6.42
CA ALA A 197 11.82 -7.46 7.26
C ALA A 197 13.35 -7.42 7.27
N ASP A 198 14.01 -8.54 7.47
CA ASP A 198 15.47 -8.67 7.43
C ASP A 198 16.02 -8.19 6.06
N THR A 199 15.28 -8.44 4.97
CA THR A 199 15.62 -7.99 3.60
C THR A 199 15.40 -6.48 3.41
N LEU A 200 14.37 -5.89 4.02
CA LEU A 200 14.08 -4.45 3.96
C LEU A 200 15.02 -3.63 4.86
N LEU A 201 15.54 -4.24 5.93
CA LEU A 201 16.42 -3.61 6.92
C LEU A 201 17.91 -3.71 6.55
N GLN A 202 18.26 -4.32 5.42
CA GLN A 202 19.64 -4.41 4.95
C GLN A 202 20.34 -3.04 4.85
N ASP A 203 21.64 -3.06 5.07
CA ASP A 203 22.51 -1.89 4.94
C ASP A 203 22.55 -1.38 3.49
N GLY A 204 22.82 -0.08 3.33
CA GLY A 204 22.89 0.57 2.02
C GLY A 204 21.53 0.96 1.41
N LEU A 205 20.42 0.52 2.00
CA LEU A 205 19.10 1.06 1.68
C LEU A 205 18.87 2.37 2.44
N PHE A 206 18.13 3.31 1.86
CA PHE A 206 17.64 4.48 2.60
C PHE A 206 16.39 4.12 3.42
N GLY A 207 15.53 3.28 2.86
CA GLY A 207 14.34 2.75 3.50
C GLY A 207 13.71 1.66 2.65
N GLY A 208 12.62 1.10 3.14
CA GLY A 208 11.90 0.08 2.41
C GLY A 208 10.49 -0.12 2.92
N LEU A 209 9.68 -0.74 2.08
CA LEU A 209 8.31 -1.09 2.41
C LEU A 209 7.94 -2.44 1.80
N VAL A 210 6.97 -3.09 2.40
CA VAL A 210 6.28 -4.24 1.81
C VAL A 210 4.79 -3.96 1.79
N GLY A 211 4.19 -4.22 0.62
CA GLY A 211 2.76 -4.27 0.45
C GLY A 211 2.32 -5.64 0.00
N GLY A 212 1.12 -6.04 0.41
CA GLY A 212 0.63 -7.35 0.04
C GLY A 212 -0.64 -7.75 0.75
N ASP A 213 -1.06 -8.97 0.44
CA ASP A 213 -1.99 -9.71 1.28
C ASP A 213 -1.20 -10.42 2.36
N PHE A 214 -1.35 -9.94 3.60
CA PHE A 214 -0.68 -10.49 4.76
C PHE A 214 -1.43 -11.68 5.32
N ASN A 215 -2.65 -11.97 4.85
CA ASN A 215 -3.54 -12.96 5.46
C ASN A 215 -3.59 -12.78 6.99
N ALA A 216 -3.71 -11.51 7.43
CA ALA A 216 -3.74 -11.16 8.85
C ALA A 216 -5.10 -11.56 9.46
N ILE A 217 -5.25 -12.86 9.72
CA ILE A 217 -6.50 -13.53 10.10
C ILE A 217 -6.66 -13.57 11.62
N THR A 218 -5.56 -13.69 12.36
CA THR A 218 -5.53 -13.87 13.80
C THR A 218 -4.92 -12.66 14.51
N PRO A 219 -5.19 -12.44 15.81
CA PRO A 219 -4.55 -11.37 16.57
C PRO A 219 -3.01 -11.42 16.57
N ASN A 220 -2.41 -12.62 16.46
CA ASN A 220 -0.96 -12.74 16.35
C ASN A 220 -0.43 -12.11 15.05
N ASP A 221 -1.19 -12.15 13.96
CA ASP A 221 -0.79 -11.54 12.70
C ASP A 221 -0.82 -10.01 12.77
N SER A 222 -1.63 -9.45 13.66
CA SER A 222 -1.67 -8.02 13.95
C SER A 222 -0.38 -7.55 14.63
N ALA A 223 0.10 -8.29 15.63
CA ALA A 223 1.32 -7.98 16.36
C ALA A 223 2.62 -8.30 15.59
N ALA A 224 2.55 -9.15 14.56
CA ALA A 224 3.72 -9.63 13.82
C ALA A 224 4.51 -8.53 13.08
N VAL A 225 3.87 -7.42 12.71
CA VAL A 225 4.53 -6.31 11.99
C VAL A 225 5.56 -5.62 12.89
N GLU A 226 5.15 -5.28 14.12
CA GLU A 226 6.02 -4.58 15.06
C GLU A 226 7.11 -5.50 15.62
N SER A 227 6.81 -6.79 15.80
CA SER A 227 7.78 -7.76 16.34
C SER A 227 8.99 -7.98 15.44
N VAL A 228 8.86 -7.72 14.12
CA VAL A 228 9.96 -7.79 13.16
C VAL A 228 10.61 -6.42 12.88
N GLY A 229 10.25 -5.38 13.65
CA GLY A 229 10.85 -4.05 13.53
C GLY A 229 10.33 -3.20 12.37
N LEU A 230 9.17 -3.54 11.80
CA LEU A 230 8.48 -2.75 10.78
C LEU A 230 7.34 -1.95 11.40
N TRP A 231 6.93 -0.86 10.73
CA TRP A 231 5.77 -0.06 11.13
C TRP A 231 4.65 -0.20 10.11
N ASP A 232 3.41 -0.23 10.58
CA ASP A 232 2.25 -0.19 9.71
C ASP A 232 1.93 1.25 9.29
N ALA A 233 1.65 1.48 8.01
CA ALA A 233 1.21 2.78 7.53
C ALA A 233 -0.24 3.10 7.96
N TRP A 234 -1.03 2.08 8.32
CA TRP A 234 -2.31 2.25 8.99
C TRP A 234 -2.10 2.49 10.48
N SER A 235 -2.62 3.61 10.99
CA SER A 235 -2.49 4.02 12.40
C SER A 235 -3.69 3.63 13.27
N GLY A 236 -4.72 3.03 12.69
CA GLY A 236 -5.88 2.55 13.45
C GLY A 236 -5.67 1.13 13.97
N ASP A 237 -6.63 0.65 14.76
CA ASP A 237 -6.61 -0.73 15.26
C ASP A 237 -6.94 -1.73 14.13
N ASP A 238 -6.47 -2.98 14.27
CA ASP A 238 -6.77 -4.05 13.29
C ASP A 238 -8.21 -4.54 13.35
N ALA A 239 -8.90 -4.33 14.47
CA ALA A 239 -10.33 -4.56 14.65
C ALA A 239 -11.20 -3.38 14.16
N ASP A 240 -10.59 -2.26 13.76
CA ASP A 240 -11.34 -1.14 13.17
C ASP A 240 -11.85 -1.53 11.78
N GLU A 241 -13.18 -1.70 11.66
CA GLU A 241 -13.87 -2.02 10.42
C GLU A 241 -13.59 -1.01 9.30
N THR A 242 -13.26 0.25 9.64
CA THR A 242 -12.86 1.26 8.66
C THR A 242 -11.51 0.93 8.01
N GLY A 243 -10.67 0.12 8.64
CA GLY A 243 -9.43 -0.42 8.11
C GLY A 243 -9.60 -1.69 7.28
N PHE A 244 -10.72 -2.41 7.39
CA PHE A 244 -10.89 -3.72 6.74
C PHE A 244 -10.78 -3.64 5.23
N THR A 245 -10.08 -4.63 4.67
CA THR A 245 -9.80 -4.76 3.23
C THR A 245 -10.47 -5.98 2.61
N TRP A 246 -10.96 -6.91 3.42
CA TRP A 246 -11.56 -8.16 2.96
C TRP A 246 -12.87 -8.51 3.69
N GLY A 247 -13.71 -9.33 3.04
CA GLY A 247 -14.90 -9.94 3.65
C GLY A 247 -16.24 -9.34 3.23
N TYR A 248 -16.24 -8.33 2.36
CA TYR A 248 -17.46 -7.61 1.96
C TYR A 248 -17.88 -7.77 0.49
N GLN A 249 -17.00 -8.26 -0.40
CA GLN A 249 -17.26 -8.28 -1.85
C GLN A 249 -16.99 -9.62 -2.56
N PRO A 250 -17.74 -10.70 -2.29
CA PRO A 250 -19.01 -10.72 -1.56
C PRO A 250 -18.83 -10.90 -0.06
N ARG A 251 -19.94 -10.81 0.70
CA ARG A 251 -19.91 -11.21 2.11
C ARG A 251 -19.39 -12.63 2.24
N SER A 252 -18.42 -12.80 3.13
CA SER A 252 -17.78 -14.07 3.43
C SER A 252 -18.41 -14.71 4.68
N PRO A 253 -18.41 -16.05 4.79
CA PRO A 253 -18.69 -16.72 6.07
C PRO A 253 -17.56 -16.54 7.09
N ILE A 254 -16.35 -16.19 6.63
CA ILE A 254 -15.22 -15.83 7.49
C ILE A 254 -15.39 -14.36 7.90
N VAL A 255 -15.05 -14.05 9.16
CA VAL A 255 -15.14 -12.69 9.71
C VAL A 255 -14.33 -11.72 8.84
N PRO A 256 -14.92 -10.60 8.39
CA PRO A 256 -14.19 -9.56 7.67
C PRO A 256 -12.99 -9.05 8.46
N GLY A 257 -11.95 -8.57 7.77
CA GLY A 257 -10.73 -8.13 8.41
C GLY A 257 -9.81 -7.31 7.53
N ARG A 258 -8.71 -6.83 8.12
CA ARG A 258 -7.65 -6.08 7.45
C ARG A 258 -6.52 -7.02 7.02
N TRP A 259 -6.77 -7.78 5.96
CA TRP A 259 -5.81 -8.77 5.46
C TRP A 259 -4.69 -8.14 4.63
N ASP A 260 -5.00 -7.06 3.90
CA ASP A 260 -4.02 -6.35 3.10
C ASP A 260 -3.36 -5.25 3.95
N LYS A 261 -2.02 -5.17 3.87
CA LYS A 261 -1.24 -4.18 4.63
C LYS A 261 -0.21 -3.47 3.74
N LEU A 262 0.18 -2.28 4.18
CA LEU A 262 1.32 -1.53 3.68
C LEU A 262 2.18 -1.17 4.89
N VAL A 263 3.35 -1.80 5.00
CA VAL A 263 4.23 -1.67 6.17
C VAL A 263 5.63 -1.28 5.71
N TYR A 264 6.39 -0.57 6.54
CA TYR A 264 7.63 0.07 6.14
C TYR A 264 8.69 0.08 7.24
N THR A 265 9.94 0.35 6.85
CA THR A 265 11.04 0.49 7.80
C THR A 265 11.03 1.89 8.42
N PRO A 266 11.03 2.01 9.76
CA PRO A 266 10.95 3.30 10.43
C PRO A 266 12.31 4.01 10.44
N ARG A 267 12.72 4.56 9.28
CA ARG A 267 13.97 5.31 9.12
C ARG A 267 13.73 6.81 8.99
N PRO A 268 14.60 7.67 9.57
CA PRO A 268 14.51 9.11 9.37
C PRO A 268 14.50 9.47 7.90
N GLY A 269 13.63 10.42 7.52
CA GLY A 269 13.51 10.89 6.15
C GLY A 269 12.70 9.97 5.23
N PHE A 270 12.31 8.77 5.67
CA PHE A 270 11.37 7.92 4.94
C PHE A 270 9.94 8.24 5.36
N PHE A 271 9.11 8.68 4.42
CA PHE A 271 7.72 9.05 4.68
C PHE A 271 6.75 8.27 3.79
N MET A 272 5.71 7.76 4.43
CA MET A 272 4.61 7.05 3.78
C MET A 272 3.28 7.58 4.30
N ASP A 273 2.39 7.97 3.38
CA ASP A 273 1.05 8.43 3.74
C ASP A 273 0.21 7.27 4.29
N ALA A 274 -0.76 7.59 5.16
CA ALA A 274 -1.76 6.61 5.57
C ALA A 274 -2.49 6.02 4.35
N PRO A 275 -2.68 4.68 4.29
CA PRO A 275 -3.17 4.01 3.11
C PRO A 275 -4.65 4.33 2.85
N LYS A 276 -4.97 4.60 1.59
CA LYS A 276 -6.34 4.80 1.11
C LYS A 276 -6.89 3.50 0.52
N LYS A 277 -8.08 3.11 0.96
CA LYS A 277 -8.81 1.98 0.37
C LYS A 277 -9.34 2.35 -1.01
N LEU A 278 -9.06 1.51 -1.98
CA LEU A 278 -9.48 1.59 -3.37
C LEU A 278 -10.31 0.36 -3.73
N ALA A 279 -10.93 0.39 -4.90
CA ALA A 279 -11.69 -0.73 -5.46
C ALA A 279 -12.89 -1.23 -4.63
N ILE A 280 -13.29 -0.48 -3.58
CA ILE A 280 -14.51 -0.73 -2.83
C ILE A 280 -15.69 -0.72 -3.80
N GLY A 281 -16.41 -1.83 -3.84
CA GLY A 281 -17.62 -1.88 -4.62
C GLY A 281 -17.39 -1.96 -6.14
N LYS A 282 -16.17 -2.29 -6.61
CA LYS A 282 -15.88 -2.31 -8.06
C LYS A 282 -16.22 -3.65 -8.68
N LYS A 283 -17.03 -3.57 -9.75
CA LYS A 283 -17.54 -4.71 -10.51
C LYS A 283 -17.22 -4.57 -12.00
N TYR A 284 -17.12 -5.70 -12.68
CA TYR A 284 -17.05 -5.80 -14.14
C TYR A 284 -18.26 -6.57 -14.70
N GLY A 285 -18.39 -6.59 -16.03
CA GLY A 285 -19.47 -7.27 -16.72
C GLY A 285 -20.71 -6.39 -16.99
N LYS A 286 -21.68 -6.95 -17.71
CA LYS A 286 -22.92 -6.26 -18.07
C LYS A 286 -23.77 -5.98 -16.81
N PRO A 287 -24.62 -4.93 -16.80
CA PRO A 287 -25.47 -4.59 -15.65
C PRO A 287 -26.25 -5.77 -15.05
N THR A 288 -26.70 -6.71 -15.90
CA THR A 288 -27.48 -7.90 -15.50
C THR A 288 -26.64 -9.05 -14.91
N ARG A 289 -25.30 -9.01 -15.05
CA ARG A 289 -24.37 -10.04 -14.57
C ARG A 289 -23.06 -9.41 -14.08
N ARG A 290 -23.16 -8.43 -13.18
CA ARG A 290 -22.00 -7.78 -12.59
C ARG A 290 -21.34 -8.66 -11.54
N ARG A 291 -20.04 -8.88 -11.67
CA ARG A 291 -19.20 -9.59 -10.69
C ARG A 291 -18.16 -8.64 -10.11
N TRP A 292 -17.75 -8.85 -8.86
CA TRP A 292 -16.67 -8.09 -8.25
C TRP A 292 -15.36 -8.31 -8.99
N ILE A 293 -14.53 -7.28 -9.09
CA ILE A 293 -13.20 -7.41 -9.72
C ILE A 293 -12.31 -8.33 -8.86
N SER A 294 -12.34 -8.13 -7.55
CA SER A 294 -11.67 -8.92 -6.52
C SER A 294 -12.57 -8.98 -5.28
N ASP A 295 -12.37 -9.95 -4.41
CA ASP A 295 -12.95 -9.95 -3.06
C ASP A 295 -12.19 -9.05 -2.07
N HIS A 296 -10.99 -8.59 -2.43
CA HIS A 296 -10.19 -7.59 -1.70
C HIS A 296 -10.40 -6.17 -2.21
N TYR A 297 -10.37 -5.21 -1.27
CA TYR A 297 -10.10 -3.81 -1.56
C TYR A 297 -8.61 -3.64 -1.87
N ALA A 298 -8.29 -2.74 -2.79
CA ALA A 298 -6.90 -2.34 -3.02
C ALA A 298 -6.48 -1.30 -1.97
N LEU A 299 -5.18 -1.20 -1.70
CA LEU A 299 -4.59 -0.12 -0.90
C LEU A 299 -3.75 0.78 -1.78
N SER A 300 -3.72 2.08 -1.48
CA SER A 300 -2.81 3.02 -2.12
C SER A 300 -2.21 3.99 -1.11
N SER A 301 -0.91 4.21 -1.23
CA SER A 301 -0.19 5.19 -0.43
C SER A 301 0.86 5.90 -1.29
N ARG A 302 1.21 7.11 -0.86
CA ARG A 302 2.30 7.90 -1.43
C ARG A 302 3.54 7.70 -0.56
N VAL A 303 4.68 7.54 -1.21
CA VAL A 303 5.98 7.40 -0.56
C VAL A 303 6.89 8.50 -1.06
N GLN A 304 7.64 9.11 -0.15
CA GLN A 304 8.64 10.13 -0.45
C GLN A 304 9.81 10.05 0.52
N CYS A 305 10.95 10.58 0.09
CA CYS A 305 12.15 10.63 0.91
C CYS A 305 12.62 12.07 1.07
N VAL A 306 13.02 12.43 2.28
CA VAL A 306 13.69 13.69 2.59
C VAL A 306 15.10 13.34 2.99
N TYR A 307 16.06 13.88 2.26
CA TYR A 307 17.46 13.78 2.60
C TYR A 307 17.80 14.93 3.53
N PHE A 308 18.23 14.61 4.75
CA PHE A 308 18.81 15.57 5.67
C PHE A 308 20.32 15.57 5.42
N PRO A 309 20.90 16.60 4.79
CA PRO A 309 22.34 16.76 4.78
C PRO A 309 22.78 17.03 6.21
N SER A 310 23.14 15.99 6.97
CA SER A 310 23.87 16.19 8.21
C SER A 310 25.28 16.66 7.85
N ASP A 311 25.74 17.72 8.54
CA ASP A 311 27.15 18.09 8.59
C ASP A 311 27.98 16.82 8.78
N ALA A 312 28.82 16.48 7.79
CA ALA A 312 29.58 15.24 7.72
C ALA A 312 30.69 15.11 8.80
N SER A 313 30.54 15.81 9.92
CA SER A 313 31.40 15.73 11.09
C SER A 313 30.51 15.64 12.34
N ASP A 314 30.60 14.50 13.02
CA ASP A 314 30.07 14.20 14.35
C ASP A 314 28.56 13.91 14.44
N HIS A 315 28.20 12.63 14.34
CA HIS A 315 26.99 12.09 14.96
C HIS A 315 27.34 10.93 15.89
N ASP A 316 27.08 11.16 17.18
CA ASP A 316 27.08 10.15 18.24
C ASP A 316 25.79 9.31 18.10
N PRO A 317 25.88 7.97 17.99
CA PRO A 317 24.73 7.07 17.92
C PRO A 317 23.70 7.22 19.05
N SER A 318 24.06 7.87 20.17
CA SER A 318 23.22 8.05 21.36
C SER A 318 22.00 8.98 21.15
N GLU A 319 22.09 9.99 20.28
CA GLU A 319 20.94 10.89 20.02
C GLU A 319 19.82 10.20 19.22
N HIS A 320 20.19 9.18 18.45
CA HIS A 320 19.27 8.42 17.60
C HIS A 320 18.33 7.51 18.42
N GLU A 321 18.81 6.97 19.54
CA GLU A 321 17.97 6.28 20.53
C GLU A 321 17.03 7.25 21.24
N TYR A 322 17.47 8.49 21.52
CA TYR A 322 16.68 9.49 22.25
C TYR A 322 15.47 9.99 21.45
N ILE A 323 15.60 10.19 20.13
CA ILE A 323 14.47 10.56 19.25
C ILE A 323 13.46 9.41 19.13
N GLN A 324 13.95 8.17 19.02
CA GLN A 324 13.09 6.98 18.96
C GLN A 324 12.39 6.71 20.29
N GLN A 325 13.06 6.98 21.42
CA GLN A 325 12.48 6.92 22.76
C GLN A 325 11.42 8.02 22.96
N GLY A 326 11.67 9.25 22.53
CA GLY A 326 10.69 10.35 22.60
C GLY A 326 9.41 10.08 21.80
N LEU A 327 9.53 9.45 20.63
CA LEU A 327 8.39 9.02 19.80
C LEU A 327 7.69 7.75 20.35
N ARG A 328 8.33 6.97 21.22
CA ARG A 328 7.71 5.86 21.98
C ARG A 328 6.97 6.39 23.21
N GLU A 329 7.56 7.35 23.93
CA GLU A 329 6.99 7.92 25.15
C GLU A 329 5.76 8.80 24.89
N GLN A 330 5.74 9.54 23.77
CA GLN A 330 4.52 10.25 23.33
C GLN A 330 3.35 9.29 23.02
N ARG A 331 3.62 8.07 22.51
CA ARG A 331 2.58 7.07 22.20
C ARG A 331 2.05 6.32 23.44
N ASN A 332 2.88 6.14 24.47
CA ASN A 332 2.45 5.53 25.73
C ASN A 332 1.61 6.49 26.59
N PHE A 333 1.80 7.80 26.44
CA PHE A 333 0.97 8.80 27.13
C PHE A 333 -0.47 8.85 26.57
N ASP A 334 -0.66 8.57 25.28
CA ASP A 334 -1.98 8.59 24.63
C ASP A 334 -2.76 7.27 24.77
N THR A 335 -2.10 6.17 25.18
CA THR A 335 -2.73 4.84 25.37
C THR A 335 -3.02 4.49 26.84
N CYS A 336 -2.46 5.24 27.81
CA CYS A 336 -2.77 5.13 29.24
C CYS A 336 -3.69 6.27 29.71
N SER A 337 -4.87 6.43 29.12
CA SER A 337 -5.93 7.29 29.70
C SER A 337 -7.32 6.68 29.48
N LEU A 338 -7.49 5.46 29.98
CA LEU A 338 -8.80 4.92 30.35
C LEU A 338 -8.69 4.44 31.79
N ASP A 339 -8.86 5.36 32.75
CA ASP A 339 -9.52 5.15 34.05
C ASP A 339 -9.47 6.42 34.95
N HIS A 340 -10.46 7.32 34.77
CA HIS A 340 -11.06 8.27 35.76
C HIS A 340 -10.19 9.32 36.51
N PRO A 341 -10.78 10.34 37.20
CA PRO A 341 -11.47 11.52 36.68
C PRO A 341 -10.74 12.86 37.01
N ILE A 342 -11.05 13.89 36.21
CA ILE A 342 -10.86 15.35 36.37
C ILE A 342 -10.00 15.83 37.56
N GLY A 343 -8.79 16.29 37.25
CA GLY A 343 -7.96 17.14 38.10
C GLY A 343 -7.14 18.10 37.23
N SER A 344 -7.34 19.40 37.42
CA SER A 344 -6.72 20.47 36.62
C SER A 344 -5.22 20.58 36.85
N HIS A 345 -4.40 20.38 35.81
CA HIS A 345 -3.05 20.94 35.75
C HIS A 345 -2.72 21.38 34.32
N SER A 346 -2.29 22.63 34.19
CA SER A 346 -1.84 23.25 32.94
C SER A 346 -0.55 22.60 32.43
N PRO A 347 -0.36 22.46 31.11
CA PRO A 347 0.88 21.90 30.56
C PRO A 347 2.02 22.93 30.56
N PRO A 348 3.29 22.49 30.64
CA PRO A 348 4.45 23.36 30.53
C PRO A 348 4.65 23.82 29.08
N HIS A 349 5.03 25.08 28.92
CA HIS A 349 5.40 25.69 27.65
C HIS A 349 6.63 25.00 27.05
N SER A 350 6.44 24.26 25.95
CA SER A 350 7.51 23.81 25.06
C SER A 350 7.46 24.62 23.77
N LYS A 351 8.55 25.33 23.48
CA LYS A 351 8.76 26.22 22.35
C LYS A 351 9.18 25.40 21.13
N TYR A 352 8.25 24.97 20.27
CA TYR A 352 8.59 24.68 18.88
C TYR A 352 7.49 25.19 17.95
N ILE A 353 7.94 25.99 17.00
CA ILE A 353 7.14 26.77 16.05
C ILE A 353 6.63 25.82 14.97
N VAL A 354 5.30 25.69 14.85
CA VAL A 354 4.63 25.07 13.71
C VAL A 354 4.58 26.09 12.56
N PRO A 355 5.00 25.77 11.33
CA PRO A 355 4.72 26.63 10.18
C PRO A 355 3.23 26.60 9.88
N ILE A 356 2.59 27.76 10.04
CA ILE A 356 1.19 28.02 9.69
C ILE A 356 1.09 28.11 8.15
N HIS A 357 0.28 27.26 7.52
CA HIS A 357 -0.20 27.51 6.17
C HIS A 357 -1.21 28.68 6.18
N PRO A 358 -1.07 29.69 5.31
CA PRO A 358 -2.02 30.79 5.25
C PRO A 358 -3.24 30.41 4.38
N GLY A 359 -4.44 30.57 4.94
CA GLY A 359 -5.65 30.78 4.16
C GLY A 359 -6.83 29.88 4.47
N SER A 360 -7.59 30.20 5.53
CA SER A 360 -9.05 30.31 5.44
C SER A 360 -9.62 30.83 6.76
N ASN A 361 -10.14 32.06 6.70
CA ASN A 361 -10.95 32.67 7.73
C ASN A 361 -12.27 31.90 7.90
N PHE A 362 -12.55 31.37 9.08
CA PHE A 362 -13.92 31.20 9.54
C PHE A 362 -14.02 31.59 11.01
N GLN A 363 -14.68 32.73 11.26
CA GLN A 363 -15.03 33.22 12.58
C GLN A 363 -16.03 32.27 13.24
N SER A 364 -15.68 31.81 14.43
CA SER A 364 -16.58 31.16 15.36
C SER A 364 -17.46 32.19 16.06
N GLY A 365 -18.78 32.09 15.90
CA GLY A 365 -19.78 32.81 16.70
C GLY A 365 -20.76 31.81 17.30
N ARG A 366 -20.66 31.58 18.61
CA ARG A 366 -21.47 30.61 19.35
C ARG A 366 -22.71 31.29 19.95
N LYS A 367 -23.86 30.57 19.83
CA LYS A 367 -25.05 30.51 20.72
C LYS A 367 -26.19 31.56 20.55
N PRO A 368 -27.42 31.33 21.12
CA PRO A 368 -28.39 30.24 20.90
C PRO A 368 -29.87 30.75 20.85
N TRP A 369 -30.87 29.84 20.92
CA TRP A 369 -32.28 29.98 21.40
C TRP A 369 -33.47 29.71 20.42
N LYS A 370 -34.41 28.89 20.93
CA LYS A 370 -35.89 28.91 20.84
C LYS A 370 -36.66 28.41 19.59
N ARG A 371 -37.09 27.14 19.70
CA ARG A 371 -38.48 26.64 19.85
C ARG A 371 -39.61 27.54 19.28
N TRP A 372 -40.37 27.07 18.29
CA TRP A 372 -41.84 27.24 18.18
C TRP A 372 -42.48 26.08 17.39
N LEU A 373 -43.49 25.47 18.02
CA LEU A 373 -44.52 24.62 17.42
C LEU A 373 -45.53 25.50 16.69
N SER A 374 -46.09 25.03 15.58
CA SER A 374 -47.43 25.43 15.15
C SER A 374 -48.16 24.25 14.52
N ILE A 375 -49.10 23.73 15.30
CA ILE A 375 -50.23 22.89 14.87
C ILE A 375 -51.30 23.80 14.25
N LYS A 376 -51.92 23.36 13.16
CA LYS A 376 -53.35 23.55 12.77
C LYS A 376 -53.55 22.66 11.53
N SER A 377 -54.15 21.47 11.59
CA SER A 377 -55.52 21.05 11.92
C SER A 377 -56.59 21.40 10.87
N SER A 378 -57.41 20.37 10.57
CA SER A 378 -58.67 20.32 9.80
C SER A 378 -58.49 20.05 8.29
N SER A 379 -59.21 19.12 7.65
CA SER A 379 -60.45 18.42 8.04
C SER A 379 -60.57 17.07 7.33
N ALA A 380 -61.24 16.13 8.00
CA ALA A 380 -61.73 14.87 7.46
C ALA A 380 -63.23 14.97 7.15
N ARG A 381 -63.70 14.24 6.12
CA ARG A 381 -65.05 13.65 5.94
C ARG A 381 -65.00 12.78 4.67
N THR A 382 -64.97 11.44 4.75
CA THR A 382 -66.04 10.43 4.97
C THR A 382 -66.69 9.88 3.68
N ALA A 383 -66.97 8.57 3.74
CA ALA A 383 -67.84 7.73 2.89
C ALA A 383 -67.20 7.20 1.59
N SER A 384 -67.36 5.95 1.18
CA SER A 384 -68.18 4.81 1.64
C SER A 384 -67.70 3.54 0.91
N GLY A 385 -67.87 2.37 1.53
CA GLY A 385 -67.79 1.07 0.85
C GLY A 385 -69.15 0.56 0.35
N ARG A 386 -69.08 -0.59 -0.35
CA ARG A 386 -70.09 -1.38 -1.10
C ARG A 386 -70.23 -0.93 -2.57
N ASP A 387 -70.16 -1.80 -3.58
CA ASP A 387 -70.41 -3.24 -3.68
C ASP A 387 -69.21 -4.10 -4.14
#